data_AF-B2WLR2-F1
#
_entry.id   AF-B2WLR2-F1
#
_cell.length_a   1.000
_cell.length_b   1.000
_cell.length_c   1.000
_cell.angle_alpha   90.00
_cell.angle_beta   90.00
_cell.angle_gamma   90.00
#
_symmetry.space_group_name_H-M   'P 1'
#
loop_
_entity.id
_entity.type
_entity.pdbx_description
1 polymer ?
#
loop_
_entity_poly.entity_id
_entity_poly.type
_entity_poly.pdbx_seq_one_letter_code
_entity_poly.pdbx_strand_id
1 'polypeptide(L)'
;MAEQPQPHNLSSMSIQFRSAVDGLTNEWGYIIVRTDYATEIDEAQWTAALEKLRAYAGPHPNDTAQESRTLALPVIADNKILCDADYATLRKAFNGWVDDYSGQDKKWPSDIRDDCFIVIDKLALDSLLNAPDNVPGEVLKFQNPDMEPWVVIVDSEDPASFYYNGGGPYMGFTRVNTYGGLGELFLDLSCDLSLEEKTPIGRYDGQIPLFDGTPKGKLVDPAGGVEERHKFPYATPEGPEGAQAMLDQINQALGTSYTLRDDSDSD
;
A
#
# COMPACT_ATOMS: atom_id res chain seq x y z
N MET A 1 -22.07 -28.70 -7.94
CA MET A 1 -21.47 -27.92 -9.03
C MET A 1 -20.82 -26.72 -8.37
N ALA A 2 -19.49 -26.66 -8.35
CA ALA A 2 -18.78 -25.51 -7.82
C ALA A 2 -18.74 -24.45 -8.93
N GLU A 3 -19.29 -23.26 -8.68
CA GLU A 3 -19.09 -22.12 -9.57
C GLU A 3 -17.60 -21.77 -9.55
N GLN A 4 -16.96 -21.81 -10.72
CA GLN A 4 -15.62 -21.27 -10.87
C GLN A 4 -15.70 -19.76 -10.65
N PRO A 5 -14.82 -19.15 -9.83
CA PRO A 5 -14.76 -17.71 -9.67
C PRO A 5 -14.53 -17.07 -11.05
N GLN A 6 -15.38 -16.11 -11.41
CA GLN A 6 -15.22 -15.37 -12.66
C GLN A 6 -13.87 -14.64 -12.64
N PRO A 7 -13.06 -14.70 -13.71
CA PRO A 7 -11.83 -13.94 -13.78
C PRO A 7 -12.15 -12.44 -13.72
N HIS A 8 -11.51 -11.72 -12.81
CA HIS A 8 -11.63 -10.27 -12.69
C HIS A 8 -11.37 -9.61 -14.05
N ASN A 9 -12.30 -8.76 -14.50
CA ASN A 9 -12.16 -8.05 -15.77
C ASN A 9 -11.19 -6.87 -15.61
N LEU A 10 -9.89 -7.17 -15.77
CA LEU A 10 -8.80 -6.22 -15.62
C LEU A 10 -9.00 -4.95 -16.46
N SER A 11 -9.47 -5.07 -17.71
CA SER A 11 -9.72 -3.91 -18.57
C SER A 11 -10.80 -2.99 -18.01
N SER A 12 -11.84 -3.56 -17.40
CA SER A 12 -12.87 -2.76 -16.72
C SER A 12 -12.32 -2.07 -15.47
N MET A 13 -11.41 -2.70 -14.71
CA MET A 13 -10.75 -2.07 -13.55
C MET A 13 -9.89 -0.89 -13.99
N SER A 14 -9.03 -1.06 -15.01
CA SER A 14 -8.17 0.01 -15.52
C SER A 14 -8.96 1.24 -15.98
N ILE A 15 -10.15 1.05 -16.58
CA ILE A 15 -11.05 2.15 -16.95
C ILE A 15 -11.55 2.93 -15.72
N GLN A 16 -11.76 2.26 -14.59
CA GLN A 16 -12.19 2.95 -13.36
C GLN A 16 -11.07 3.78 -12.76
N PHE A 17 -9.84 3.27 -12.72
CA PHE A 17 -8.67 4.06 -12.32
C PHE A 17 -8.57 5.34 -13.16
N ARG A 18 -8.68 5.21 -14.48
CA ARG A 18 -8.71 6.36 -15.40
C ARG A 18 -9.82 7.34 -15.08
N SER A 19 -11.04 6.85 -14.93
CA SER A 19 -12.22 7.71 -14.69
C SER A 19 -12.13 8.43 -13.35
N ALA A 20 -11.46 7.84 -12.36
CA ALA A 20 -11.32 8.39 -11.02
C ALA A 20 -10.34 9.58 -10.96
N VAL A 21 -9.35 9.63 -11.86
CA VAL A 21 -8.38 10.72 -11.94
C VAL A 21 -8.72 11.78 -13.00
N ASP A 22 -9.61 11.46 -13.94
CA ASP A 22 -10.00 12.37 -15.02
C ASP A 22 -10.60 13.66 -14.44
N GLY A 23 -9.91 14.78 -14.61
CA GLY A 23 -10.34 16.10 -14.17
C GLY A 23 -9.66 16.64 -12.91
N LEU A 24 -8.80 15.86 -12.25
CA LEU A 24 -7.91 16.37 -11.20
C LEU A 24 -6.80 17.22 -11.81
N THR A 25 -6.57 18.41 -11.26
CA THR A 25 -5.51 19.34 -11.64
C THR A 25 -4.87 19.99 -10.41
N ASN A 26 -3.58 19.69 -10.17
CA ASN A 26 -2.77 20.22 -9.05
C ASN A 26 -3.16 19.75 -7.63
N GLU A 27 -3.90 18.66 -7.48
CA GLU A 27 -4.07 17.94 -6.22
C GLU A 27 -2.95 16.93 -5.99
N TRP A 28 -2.67 16.63 -4.72
CA TRP A 28 -1.77 15.55 -4.31
C TRP A 28 -2.57 14.43 -3.64
N GLY A 29 -2.04 13.21 -3.65
CA GLY A 29 -2.64 12.10 -2.89
C GLY A 29 -2.51 10.77 -3.60
N TYR A 30 -3.47 9.89 -3.30
CA TYR A 30 -3.43 8.48 -3.66
C TYR A 30 -4.81 8.04 -4.14
N ILE A 31 -4.82 7.11 -5.10
CA ILE A 31 -6.05 6.40 -5.45
C ILE A 31 -6.41 5.44 -4.32
N ILE A 32 -7.69 5.42 -3.95
CA ILE A 32 -8.24 4.47 -2.97
C ILE A 32 -8.97 3.35 -3.70
N VAL A 33 -8.63 2.12 -3.36
CA VAL A 33 -9.32 0.92 -3.81
C VAL A 33 -10.06 0.30 -2.63
N ARG A 34 -11.38 0.22 -2.73
CA ARG A 34 -12.23 -0.51 -1.77
C ARG A 34 -12.26 -1.98 -2.16
N THR A 35 -11.81 -2.86 -1.28
CA THR A 35 -11.90 -4.32 -1.47
C THR A 35 -12.86 -4.99 -0.49
N ASP A 36 -13.18 -4.34 0.63
CA ASP A 36 -14.16 -4.86 1.59
C ASP A 36 -15.60 -4.48 1.21
N TYR A 37 -16.38 -5.53 0.93
CA TYR A 37 -17.80 -5.45 0.60
C TYR A 37 -18.64 -6.41 1.46
N ALA A 38 -18.17 -6.76 2.66
CA ALA A 38 -18.95 -7.60 3.55
C ALA A 38 -20.37 -7.05 3.73
N THR A 39 -21.38 -7.92 3.73
CA THR A 39 -22.81 -7.54 3.76
C THR A 39 -23.23 -6.76 5.01
N GLU A 40 -22.40 -6.78 6.05
CA GLU A 40 -22.59 -6.05 7.31
C GLU A 40 -22.14 -4.60 7.23
N ILE A 41 -21.36 -4.24 6.21
CA ILE A 41 -20.83 -2.89 5.99
C ILE A 41 -21.76 -2.16 5.04
N ASP A 42 -22.50 -1.19 5.58
CA ASP A 42 -23.31 -0.31 4.76
C ASP A 42 -22.49 0.86 4.16
N GLU A 43 -23.04 1.50 3.13
CA GLU A 43 -22.40 2.66 2.49
C GLU A 43 -22.17 3.83 3.46
N ALA A 44 -22.91 3.90 4.58
CA ALA A 44 -22.75 4.95 5.57
C ALA A 44 -21.46 4.75 6.38
N GLN A 45 -21.15 3.51 6.78
CA GLN A 45 -19.89 3.18 7.44
C GLN A 45 -18.69 3.45 6.52
N TRP A 46 -18.78 3.04 5.26
CA TRP A 46 -17.74 3.35 4.27
C TRP A 46 -17.52 4.86 4.11
N THR A 47 -18.60 5.63 4.00
CA THR A 47 -18.54 7.09 3.92
C THR A 47 -17.88 7.68 5.16
N ALA A 48 -18.26 7.22 6.36
CA ALA A 48 -17.67 7.68 7.62
C ALA A 48 -16.17 7.38 7.72
N ALA A 49 -15.74 6.18 7.28
CA ALA A 49 -14.33 5.81 7.26
C ALA A 49 -13.51 6.71 6.30
N LEU A 50 -14.07 7.01 5.12
CA LEU A 50 -13.43 7.90 4.15
C LEU A 50 -13.36 9.35 4.63
N GLU A 51 -14.39 9.83 5.31
CA GLU A 51 -14.37 11.15 5.97
C GLU A 51 -13.31 11.20 7.07
N LYS A 52 -13.20 10.15 7.90
CA LYS A 52 -12.12 10.03 8.89
C LYS A 52 -10.75 10.04 8.21
N LEU A 53 -10.53 9.22 7.18
CA LEU A 53 -9.27 9.20 6.44
C LEU A 53 -8.88 10.59 5.93
N ARG A 54 -9.82 11.33 5.32
CA ARG A 54 -9.59 12.70 4.86
C ARG A 54 -9.25 13.66 6.00
N ALA A 55 -9.91 13.51 7.14
CA ALA A 55 -9.62 14.34 8.31
C ALA A 55 -8.22 14.06 8.87
N TYR A 56 -7.79 12.80 8.92
CA TYR A 56 -6.47 12.40 9.41
C TYR A 56 -5.33 12.71 8.45
N ALA A 57 -5.54 12.51 7.15
CA ALA A 57 -4.56 12.75 6.09
C ALA A 57 -4.45 14.23 5.68
N GLY A 58 -5.39 15.07 6.12
CA GLY A 58 -5.41 16.50 5.81
C GLY A 58 -4.16 17.23 6.30
N PRO A 59 -3.81 18.37 5.68
CA PRO A 59 -2.61 19.12 6.01
C PRO A 59 -2.61 19.52 7.50
N HIS A 60 -1.49 19.29 8.18
CA HIS A 60 -1.34 19.73 9.55
C HIS A 60 -1.32 21.27 9.57
N PRO A 61 -1.94 21.95 10.55
CA PRO A 61 -1.99 23.42 10.62
C PRO A 61 -0.62 24.13 10.78
N ASN A 62 0.49 23.37 10.82
CA ASN A 62 1.85 23.90 10.86
C ASN A 62 2.63 23.62 9.57
N ASP A 63 2.03 22.93 8.59
CA ASP A 63 2.73 22.44 7.41
C ASP A 63 2.55 23.38 6.22
N THR A 64 3.29 24.48 6.28
CA THR A 64 3.20 25.60 5.33
C THR A 64 3.54 25.25 3.87
N ALA A 65 4.21 24.12 3.62
CA ALA A 65 4.53 23.66 2.27
C ALA A 65 3.33 22.99 1.57
N GLN A 66 2.45 22.36 2.34
CA GLN A 66 1.30 21.60 1.83
C GLN A 66 0.03 22.45 1.72
N GLU A 67 0.01 23.64 2.34
CA GLU A 67 -1.12 24.58 2.38
C GLU A 67 -1.62 25.07 1.01
N SER A 68 -0.85 24.89 -0.08
CA SER A 68 -1.25 25.33 -1.42
C SER A 68 -1.89 24.25 -2.29
N ARG A 69 -1.80 22.97 -1.89
CA ARG A 69 -2.30 21.83 -2.69
C ARG A 69 -3.38 21.08 -1.92
N THR A 70 -4.49 20.78 -2.59
CA THR A 70 -5.61 20.05 -1.99
C THR A 70 -5.31 18.55 -2.01
N LEU A 71 -5.59 17.85 -0.92
CA LEU A 71 -5.56 16.38 -0.88
C LEU A 71 -6.72 15.83 -1.71
N ALA A 72 -6.43 14.98 -2.70
CA ALA A 72 -7.40 14.21 -3.43
C ALA A 72 -7.22 12.71 -3.17
N LEU A 73 -8.35 12.07 -2.86
CA LEU A 73 -8.46 10.65 -2.57
C LEU A 73 -9.59 10.06 -3.43
N PRO A 74 -9.39 9.96 -4.76
CA PRO A 74 -10.37 9.38 -5.66
C PRO A 74 -10.58 7.89 -5.33
N VAL A 75 -11.84 7.46 -5.29
CA VAL A 75 -12.22 6.11 -4.82
C VAL A 75 -12.70 5.25 -5.96
N ILE A 76 -12.22 4.00 -5.98
CA ILE A 76 -12.69 2.93 -6.85
C ILE A 76 -13.40 1.90 -5.99
N ALA A 77 -14.70 1.70 -6.25
CA ALA A 77 -15.59 0.95 -5.38
C ALA A 77 -16.54 -0.02 -6.12
N ASP A 78 -16.15 -0.54 -7.29
CA ASP A 78 -16.97 -1.54 -7.99
C ASP A 78 -16.86 -2.94 -7.36
N ASN A 79 -17.89 -3.28 -6.58
CA ASN A 79 -17.97 -4.55 -5.87
C ASN A 79 -17.94 -5.79 -6.78
N LYS A 80 -18.36 -5.69 -8.05
CA LYS A 80 -18.37 -6.87 -8.94
C LYS A 80 -16.97 -7.26 -9.39
N ILE A 81 -16.04 -6.31 -9.32
CA ILE A 81 -14.70 -6.47 -9.87
C ILE A 81 -13.64 -6.43 -8.77
N LEU A 82 -13.92 -5.79 -7.63
CA LEU A 82 -12.95 -5.58 -6.54
C LEU A 82 -13.19 -6.46 -5.31
N CYS A 83 -14.34 -7.12 -5.18
CA CYS A 83 -14.60 -8.00 -4.05
C CYS A 83 -13.54 -9.11 -4.00
N ASP A 84 -12.83 -9.19 -2.86
CA ASP A 84 -11.78 -10.17 -2.59
C ASP A 84 -10.59 -10.14 -3.57
N ALA A 85 -10.41 -9.06 -4.33
CA ALA A 85 -9.28 -8.91 -5.23
C ALA A 85 -7.95 -8.82 -4.44
N ASP A 86 -6.99 -9.67 -4.78
CA ASP A 86 -5.66 -9.66 -4.17
C ASP A 86 -4.77 -8.52 -4.70
N TYR A 87 -3.68 -8.22 -3.99
CA TYR A 87 -2.77 -7.13 -4.37
C TYR A 87 -2.14 -7.34 -5.75
N ALA A 88 -1.88 -8.59 -6.17
CA ALA A 88 -1.33 -8.87 -7.49
C ALA A 88 -2.31 -8.49 -8.61
N THR A 89 -3.60 -8.82 -8.44
CA THR A 89 -4.67 -8.45 -9.37
C THR A 89 -4.86 -6.95 -9.41
N LEU A 90 -4.86 -6.29 -8.25
CA LEU A 90 -4.97 -4.83 -8.17
C LEU A 90 -3.79 -4.12 -8.86
N ARG A 91 -2.55 -4.53 -8.58
CA ARG A 91 -1.36 -3.98 -9.26
C ARG A 91 -1.43 -4.12 -10.77
N LYS A 92 -1.82 -5.30 -11.26
CA LYS A 92 -1.94 -5.55 -12.69
C LYS A 92 -2.97 -4.63 -13.35
N ALA A 93 -4.10 -4.39 -12.69
CA ALA A 93 -5.13 -3.46 -13.19
C ALA A 93 -4.66 -2.00 -13.14
N PHE A 94 -3.99 -1.61 -12.06
CA PHE A 94 -3.41 -0.28 -11.87
C PHE A 94 -2.36 0.02 -12.94
N ASN A 95 -1.38 -0.87 -13.13
CA ASN A 95 -0.32 -0.72 -14.14
C ASN A 95 -0.89 -0.69 -15.56
N GLY A 96 -1.89 -1.53 -15.86
CA GLY A 96 -2.57 -1.47 -17.16
C GLY A 96 -3.17 -0.09 -17.46
N TRP A 97 -3.64 0.63 -16.42
CA TRP A 97 -4.08 2.01 -16.58
C TRP A 97 -2.92 3.01 -16.71
N VAL A 98 -1.88 2.89 -15.89
CA VAL A 98 -0.69 3.77 -15.95
C VAL A 98 -0.01 3.69 -17.32
N ASP A 99 0.13 2.48 -17.86
CA ASP A 99 0.68 2.23 -19.20
C ASP A 99 -0.17 2.88 -20.30
N ASP A 100 -1.50 2.71 -20.23
CA ASP A 100 -2.46 3.30 -21.16
C ASP A 100 -2.39 4.84 -21.16
N TYR A 101 -2.06 5.44 -20.01
CA TYR A 101 -1.90 6.89 -19.88
C TYR A 101 -0.55 7.37 -20.43
N SER A 102 0.53 6.68 -20.06
CA SER A 102 1.90 6.98 -20.48
C SER A 102 2.08 6.90 -21.99
N GLY A 103 1.36 5.99 -22.66
CA GLY A 103 1.38 5.85 -24.12
C GLY A 103 0.64 6.95 -24.90
N GLN A 104 -0.05 7.89 -24.25
CA GLN A 104 -0.86 8.91 -24.91
C GLN A 104 -0.16 10.27 -25.10
N ASP A 105 1.15 10.40 -24.86
CA ASP A 105 1.91 11.67 -24.86
C ASP A 105 1.29 12.77 -23.96
N LYS A 106 0.44 12.36 -23.02
CA LYS A 106 -0.23 13.26 -22.08
C LYS A 106 0.65 13.41 -20.84
N LYS A 107 1.02 14.65 -20.52
CA LYS A 107 1.65 14.96 -19.25
C LYS A 107 0.66 14.66 -18.13
N TRP A 108 1.08 13.83 -17.17
CA TRP A 108 0.31 13.52 -15.96
C TRP A 108 -0.13 14.84 -15.27
N PRO A 109 -1.45 15.10 -15.15
CA PRO A 109 -1.98 16.43 -14.84
C PRO A 109 -2.17 16.70 -13.34
N SER A 110 -2.03 15.68 -12.50
CA SER A 110 -2.21 15.76 -11.05
C SER A 110 -1.01 15.16 -10.35
N ASP A 111 -0.65 15.65 -9.16
CA ASP A 111 0.37 15.00 -8.32
C ASP A 111 -0.23 13.79 -7.57
N ILE A 112 -1.20 13.09 -8.17
CA ILE A 112 -1.68 11.80 -7.67
C ILE A 112 -0.64 10.76 -8.02
N ARG A 113 -0.27 9.93 -7.04
CA ARG A 113 0.71 8.86 -7.23
C ARG A 113 0.26 7.88 -8.32
N ASP A 114 1.20 7.57 -9.21
CA ASP A 114 1.12 6.61 -10.30
C ASP A 114 2.01 5.39 -10.07
N ASP A 115 2.70 5.35 -8.93
CA ASP A 115 3.61 4.28 -8.50
C ASP A 115 3.10 3.53 -7.27
N CYS A 116 1.98 3.97 -6.66
CA CYS A 116 1.35 3.27 -5.55
C CYS A 116 -0.12 3.70 -5.37
N PHE A 117 -0.87 2.91 -4.61
CA PHE A 117 -2.27 3.19 -4.29
C PHE A 117 -2.66 2.70 -2.89
N ILE A 118 -3.71 3.28 -2.32
CA ILE A 118 -4.29 2.85 -1.03
C ILE A 118 -5.26 1.70 -1.29
N VAL A 119 -5.15 0.63 -0.49
CA VAL A 119 -6.19 -0.37 -0.34
C VAL A 119 -6.83 -0.21 1.03
N ILE A 120 -8.17 -0.11 1.05
CA ILE A 120 -8.95 -0.22 2.27
C ILE A 120 -9.62 -1.60 2.25
N ASP A 121 -8.90 -2.54 2.85
CA ASP A 121 -9.42 -3.86 3.20
C ASP A 121 -10.21 -3.80 4.51
N LYS A 122 -10.67 -4.96 4.97
CA LYS A 122 -11.44 -5.06 6.22
C LYS A 122 -10.69 -4.51 7.44
N LEU A 123 -9.40 -4.79 7.55
CA LEU A 123 -8.62 -4.39 8.72
C LEU A 123 -8.32 -2.88 8.72
N ALA A 124 -8.02 -2.32 7.56
CA ALA A 124 -7.87 -0.89 7.38
C ALA A 124 -9.19 -0.15 7.63
N LEU A 125 -10.31 -0.72 7.16
CA LEU A 125 -11.64 -0.17 7.43
C LEU A 125 -11.96 -0.17 8.92
N ASP A 126 -11.76 -1.30 9.61
CA ASP A 126 -11.93 -1.41 11.06
C ASP A 126 -11.02 -0.43 11.80
N SER A 127 -9.78 -0.23 11.34
CA SER A 127 -8.85 0.74 11.91
C SER A 127 -9.40 2.18 11.81
N LEU A 128 -9.90 2.57 10.64
CA LEU A 128 -10.49 3.89 10.41
C LEU A 128 -11.75 4.11 11.24
N LEU A 129 -12.66 3.13 11.28
CA LEU A 129 -13.94 3.25 12.00
C LEU A 129 -13.74 3.34 13.51
N ASN A 130 -12.81 2.56 14.06
CA ASN A 130 -12.53 2.53 15.50
C ASN A 130 -11.64 3.68 15.98
N ALA A 131 -10.97 4.39 15.08
CA ALA A 131 -10.19 5.57 15.45
C ALA A 131 -11.09 6.67 16.05
N PRO A 132 -10.56 7.48 16.99
CA PRO A 132 -11.29 8.62 17.52
C PRO A 132 -11.63 9.62 16.41
N ASP A 133 -12.60 10.49 16.64
CA ASP A 133 -12.90 11.55 15.68
C ASP A 133 -11.79 12.60 15.72
N ASN A 134 -11.27 12.99 14.54
CA ASN A 134 -10.29 14.06 14.43
C ASN A 134 -11.01 15.41 14.44
N VAL A 135 -11.00 16.10 15.59
CA VAL A 135 -11.59 17.44 15.72
C VAL A 135 -10.54 18.48 15.30
N PRO A 136 -10.81 19.28 14.25
CA PRO A 136 -9.86 20.29 13.78
C PRO A 136 -9.46 21.27 14.90
N GLY A 137 -8.16 21.42 15.14
CA GLY A 137 -7.61 22.33 16.15
C GLY A 137 -7.35 21.70 17.52
N GLU A 138 -7.78 20.46 17.75
CA GLU A 138 -7.25 19.66 18.85
C GLU A 138 -5.98 18.96 18.38
N VAL A 139 -4.89 19.13 19.13
CA VAL A 139 -3.71 18.28 18.92
C VAL A 139 -4.11 16.88 19.34
N LEU A 140 -4.34 16.01 18.36
CA LEU A 140 -4.52 14.58 18.59
C LEU A 140 -3.24 14.01 19.17
N LYS A 141 -3.16 14.03 20.50
CA LYS A 141 -2.17 13.25 21.22
C LYS A 141 -2.74 11.86 21.33
N PHE A 142 -2.39 11.00 20.37
CA PHE A 142 -2.57 9.56 20.57
C PHE A 142 -1.74 9.17 21.79
N GLN A 143 -2.40 9.07 22.94
CA GLN A 143 -1.75 8.56 24.16
C GLN A 143 -1.42 7.07 24.00
N ASN A 144 -2.16 6.39 23.11
CA ASN A 144 -1.90 5.04 22.68
C ASN A 144 -1.64 5.02 21.15
N PRO A 145 -0.43 4.67 20.69
CA PRO A 145 -0.12 4.48 19.27
C PRO A 145 -1.04 3.47 18.57
N ASP A 146 -1.61 2.51 19.32
CA ASP A 146 -2.54 1.51 18.75
C ASP A 146 -3.90 2.11 18.34
N MET A 147 -4.18 3.36 18.72
CA MET A 147 -5.42 4.07 18.36
C MET A 147 -5.27 4.95 17.11
N GLU A 148 -4.06 5.05 16.56
CA GLU A 148 -3.82 5.80 15.34
C GLU A 148 -4.36 5.00 14.13
N PRO A 149 -5.27 5.58 13.33
CA PRO A 149 -5.78 4.89 12.17
C PRO A 149 -4.68 4.70 11.13
N TRP A 150 -4.66 3.53 10.51
CA TRP A 150 -3.74 3.22 9.43
C TRP A 150 -4.50 2.67 8.21
N VAL A 151 -3.87 2.78 7.06
CA VAL A 151 -4.33 2.20 5.79
C VAL A 151 -3.22 1.37 5.16
N VAL A 152 -3.51 0.60 4.11
CA VAL A 152 -2.49 -0.12 3.35
C VAL A 152 -2.12 0.66 2.11
N ILE A 153 -0.83 0.98 1.93
CA ILE A 153 -0.28 1.44 0.66
C ILE A 153 0.33 0.24 -0.05
N VAL A 154 -0.08 0.02 -1.30
CA VAL A 154 0.39 -1.04 -2.18
C VAL A 154 1.26 -0.41 -3.26
N ASP A 155 2.48 -0.94 -3.40
CA ASP A 155 3.41 -0.61 -4.49
C ASP A 155 2.80 -1.03 -5.83
N SER A 156 2.97 -0.22 -6.87
CA SER A 156 2.59 -0.62 -8.24
C SER A 156 3.55 -1.68 -8.79
N GLU A 157 4.81 -1.68 -8.35
CA GLU A 157 5.80 -2.66 -8.75
C GLU A 157 5.54 -4.04 -8.12
N ASP A 158 5.88 -5.09 -8.87
CA ASP A 158 5.80 -6.44 -8.34
C ASP A 158 6.90 -6.64 -7.28
N PRO A 159 6.56 -7.01 -6.02
CA PRO A 159 7.57 -7.29 -4.99
C PRO A 159 8.57 -8.38 -5.39
N ALA A 160 8.18 -9.33 -6.26
CA ALA A 160 9.08 -10.36 -6.76
C ALA A 160 10.17 -9.81 -7.69
N SER A 161 10.03 -8.56 -8.13
CA SER A 161 11.02 -7.87 -8.95
C SER A 161 12.18 -7.31 -8.12
N PHE A 162 12.03 -7.15 -6.81
CA PHE A 162 13.07 -6.61 -5.95
C PHE A 162 14.07 -7.69 -5.52
N TYR A 163 15.34 -7.30 -5.46
CA TYR A 163 16.38 -8.18 -4.94
C TYR A 163 16.19 -8.40 -3.45
N TYR A 164 16.55 -9.61 -3.03
CA TYR A 164 16.60 -9.91 -1.61
C TYR A 164 17.78 -9.20 -0.94
N ASN A 165 17.49 -8.30 0.00
CA ASN A 165 18.47 -7.44 0.68
C ASN A 165 18.74 -7.85 2.15
N GLY A 166 18.38 -9.07 2.55
CA GLY A 166 18.50 -9.54 3.94
C GLY A 166 17.27 -9.19 4.78
N GLY A 167 16.84 -10.12 5.65
CA GLY A 167 15.55 -10.08 6.35
C GLY A 167 14.48 -10.83 5.56
N GLY A 168 13.21 -10.47 5.67
CA GLY A 168 12.14 -11.01 4.84
C GLY A 168 12.20 -10.47 3.41
N PRO A 169 11.53 -11.12 2.44
CA PRO A 169 11.35 -10.52 1.13
C PRO A 169 10.51 -9.24 1.22
N TYR A 170 10.68 -8.33 0.26
CA TYR A 170 9.80 -7.17 0.14
C TYR A 170 8.37 -7.64 -0.15
N MET A 171 7.40 -7.08 0.56
CA MET A 171 5.99 -7.51 0.48
C MET A 171 5.21 -6.74 -0.59
N GLY A 172 5.76 -5.65 -1.12
CA GLY A 172 5.10 -4.77 -2.08
C GLY A 172 3.95 -3.96 -1.47
N PHE A 173 3.88 -3.90 -0.15
CA PHE A 173 2.94 -3.06 0.57
C PHE A 173 3.51 -2.64 1.92
N THR A 174 2.98 -1.56 2.46
CA THR A 174 3.23 -1.13 3.84
C THR A 174 1.95 -0.57 4.44
N ARG A 175 1.74 -0.79 5.74
CA ARG A 175 0.72 -0.02 6.46
C ARG A 175 1.24 1.40 6.62
N VAL A 176 0.36 2.38 6.60
CA VAL A 176 0.72 3.78 6.79
C VAL A 176 -0.22 4.40 7.79
N ASN A 177 0.35 4.99 8.84
CA ASN A 177 -0.41 5.83 9.74
C ASN A 177 -0.98 7.02 8.98
N THR A 178 -2.28 7.24 9.13
CA THR A 178 -2.99 8.25 8.34
C THR A 178 -2.68 9.67 8.80
N TYR A 179 -2.39 9.86 10.09
CA TYR A 179 -2.03 11.16 10.64
C TYR A 179 -0.57 11.51 10.32
N GLY A 180 -0.36 12.47 9.43
CA GLY A 180 0.97 12.90 8.99
C GLY A 180 1.69 11.90 8.07
N GLY A 181 1.63 10.60 8.35
CA GLY A 181 2.36 9.56 7.62
C GLY A 181 2.05 9.49 6.13
N LEU A 182 0.79 9.71 5.71
CA LEU A 182 0.45 9.73 4.28
C LEU A 182 1.06 10.94 3.53
N GLY A 183 1.12 12.09 4.17
CA GLY A 183 1.73 13.30 3.62
C GLY A 183 3.25 13.19 3.57
N GLU A 184 3.87 12.70 4.65
CA GLU A 184 5.32 12.48 4.71
C GLU A 184 5.76 11.41 3.70
N LEU A 185 5.05 10.29 3.61
CA LEU A 185 5.33 9.28 2.59
C LEU A 185 5.19 9.87 1.18
N PHE A 186 4.18 10.70 0.94
CA PHE A 186 4.00 11.33 -0.36
C PHE A 186 5.21 12.20 -0.74
N LEU A 187 5.73 12.99 0.21
CA LEU A 187 6.90 13.83 0.01
C LEU A 187 8.16 12.99 -0.22
N ASP A 188 8.34 11.94 0.59
CA ASP A 188 9.45 11.00 0.46
C ASP A 188 9.49 10.36 -0.93
N LEU A 189 8.35 9.84 -1.39
CA LEU A 189 8.21 9.25 -2.73
C LEU A 189 8.32 10.28 -3.86
N SER A 190 8.15 11.57 -3.56
CA SER A 190 8.40 12.67 -4.50
C SER A 190 9.88 13.04 -4.60
N CYS A 191 10.73 12.54 -3.71
CA CYS A 191 12.18 12.78 -3.69
C CYS A 191 12.96 11.59 -4.28
N ASP A 192 12.38 10.90 -5.26
CA ASP A 192 12.93 9.71 -5.93
C ASP A 192 13.24 8.54 -4.99
N LEU A 193 12.59 8.48 -3.81
CA LEU A 193 12.65 7.31 -2.93
C LEU A 193 11.52 6.35 -3.30
N SER A 194 11.83 5.06 -3.38
CA SER A 194 10.83 4.02 -3.63
C SER A 194 10.08 3.63 -2.35
N LEU A 195 8.93 2.97 -2.53
CA LEU A 195 8.19 2.42 -1.38
C LEU A 195 9.00 1.31 -0.69
N GLU A 196 9.79 0.53 -1.43
CA GLU A 196 10.71 -0.48 -0.89
C GLU A 196 11.71 0.15 0.09
N GLU A 197 12.35 1.25 -0.28
CA GLU A 197 13.33 1.95 0.57
C GLU A 197 12.71 2.52 1.86
N LYS A 198 11.41 2.81 1.84
CA LYS A 198 10.66 3.32 2.99
C LYS A 198 10.03 2.24 3.85
N THR A 199 9.99 1.01 3.35
CA THR A 199 9.34 -0.11 4.02
C THR A 199 10.35 -0.91 4.84
N PRO A 200 10.15 -1.06 6.17
CA PRO A 200 11.04 -1.91 6.96
C PRO A 200 10.97 -3.37 6.50
N ILE A 201 12.13 -4.00 6.38
CA ILE A 201 12.24 -5.40 6.00
C ILE A 201 11.92 -6.32 7.20
N GLY A 202 11.01 -7.26 7.01
CA GLY A 202 10.55 -8.20 8.04
C GLY A 202 11.65 -9.05 8.66
N ARG A 203 11.45 -9.52 9.87
CA ARG A 203 12.36 -10.45 10.59
C ARG A 203 11.78 -11.85 10.68
N TYR A 204 10.47 -11.93 10.84
CA TYR A 204 9.72 -13.17 10.99
C TYR A 204 8.59 -13.23 9.99
N ASP A 205 8.23 -14.44 9.59
CA ASP A 205 7.05 -14.69 8.77
C ASP A 205 5.79 -14.05 9.38
N GLY A 206 5.00 -13.34 8.57
CA GLY A 206 3.78 -12.65 8.98
C GLY A 206 3.97 -11.33 9.73
N GLN A 207 5.19 -10.84 9.93
CA GLN A 207 5.40 -9.46 10.37
C GLN A 207 4.92 -8.47 9.30
N ILE A 208 4.30 -7.38 9.75
CA ILE A 208 3.69 -6.40 8.86
C ILE A 208 4.48 -5.09 8.95
N PRO A 209 4.97 -4.54 7.83
CA PRO A 209 5.61 -3.24 7.84
C PRO A 209 4.59 -2.11 8.08
N LEU A 210 5.01 -1.11 8.84
CA LEU A 210 4.25 0.09 9.17
C LEU A 210 5.14 1.33 8.99
N PHE A 211 4.76 2.24 8.10
CA PHE A 211 5.30 3.58 8.03
C PHE A 211 4.51 4.49 8.98
N ASP A 212 5.20 4.97 10.01
CA ASP A 212 4.66 5.83 11.07
C ASP A 212 5.20 7.28 10.98
N GLY A 213 5.71 7.65 9.80
CA GLY A 213 6.39 8.94 9.57
C GLY A 213 7.88 8.95 9.92
N THR A 214 8.41 7.88 10.52
CA THR A 214 9.85 7.80 10.80
C THR A 214 10.63 7.20 9.63
N PRO A 215 11.91 7.60 9.41
CA PRO A 215 12.69 7.20 8.23
C PRO A 215 12.89 5.70 7.99
N LYS A 216 12.58 4.83 8.96
CA LYS A 216 12.70 3.37 8.83
C LYS A 216 11.39 2.64 9.12
N GLY A 217 10.32 3.37 9.41
CA GLY A 217 9.08 2.80 9.93
C GLY A 217 9.29 1.86 11.12
N LYS A 218 8.32 0.96 11.30
CA LYS A 218 8.29 -0.07 12.33
C LYS A 218 7.76 -1.39 11.76
N LEU A 219 8.08 -2.48 12.44
CA LEU A 219 7.48 -3.78 12.19
C LEU A 219 6.42 -4.05 13.26
N VAL A 220 5.23 -4.42 12.81
CA VAL A 220 4.15 -4.88 13.66
C VAL A 220 4.21 -6.39 13.73
N ASP A 221 4.29 -6.92 14.95
CA ASP A 221 4.27 -8.35 15.16
C ASP A 221 2.90 -8.93 14.79
N PRO A 222 2.86 -10.11 14.16
CA PRO A 222 1.61 -10.77 13.85
C PRO A 222 0.83 -11.14 15.10
N ALA A 223 -0.49 -11.27 14.95
CA ALA A 223 -1.34 -11.84 15.98
C ALA A 223 -0.82 -13.23 16.41
N GLY A 224 -0.74 -13.44 17.73
CA GLY A 224 -0.19 -14.66 18.34
C GLY A 224 1.31 -14.63 18.63
N GLY A 225 2.02 -13.56 18.28
CA GLY A 225 3.44 -13.39 18.59
C GLY A 225 4.39 -14.09 17.61
N VAL A 226 5.69 -14.13 17.95
CA VAL A 226 6.79 -14.52 17.04
C VAL A 226 7.53 -15.80 17.40
N GLU A 227 7.23 -16.44 18.54
CA GLU A 227 8.07 -17.51 19.11
C GLU A 227 8.22 -18.75 18.20
N GLU A 228 7.22 -19.07 17.38
CA GLU A 228 7.22 -20.24 16.49
C GLU A 228 7.37 -19.88 15.00
N ARG A 229 7.54 -18.58 14.70
CA ARG A 229 7.56 -18.10 13.32
C ARG A 229 8.94 -18.28 12.71
N HIS A 230 8.96 -18.61 11.42
CA HIS A 230 10.20 -18.69 10.68
C HIS A 230 10.92 -17.34 10.75
N LYS A 231 12.21 -17.37 11.13
CA LYS A 231 13.06 -16.19 11.19
C LYS A 231 13.86 -16.09 9.90
N PHE A 232 13.69 -14.98 9.20
CA PHE A 232 14.41 -14.75 7.97
C PHE A 232 15.91 -14.46 8.23
N PRO A 233 16.80 -14.94 7.35
CA PRO A 233 18.23 -14.67 7.47
C PRO A 233 18.50 -13.17 7.24
N TYR A 234 19.50 -12.59 7.90
CA TYR A 234 19.84 -11.16 7.76
C TYR A 234 21.08 -10.90 6.89
N ALA A 235 21.61 -11.94 6.25
CA ALA A 235 22.87 -11.89 5.53
C ALA A 235 22.67 -12.19 4.05
N THR A 236 23.43 -11.49 3.22
CA THR A 236 23.60 -11.86 1.81
C THR A 236 24.28 -13.24 1.76
N PRO A 237 23.68 -14.21 1.07
CA PRO A 237 24.20 -15.55 0.96
C PRO A 237 25.44 -15.55 0.06
N GLU A 238 26.44 -16.36 0.40
CA GLU A 238 27.66 -16.44 -0.40
C GLU A 238 27.44 -17.32 -1.64
N GLY A 239 27.61 -16.72 -2.82
CA GLY A 239 27.55 -17.39 -4.12
C GLY A 239 26.13 -17.80 -4.57
N PRO A 240 25.99 -18.22 -5.84
CA PRO A 240 24.68 -18.54 -6.44
C PRO A 240 23.95 -19.68 -5.72
N GLU A 241 24.68 -20.71 -5.30
CA GLU A 241 24.10 -21.87 -4.60
C GLU A 241 23.56 -21.50 -3.21
N GLY A 242 24.31 -20.68 -2.46
CA GLY A 242 23.85 -20.17 -1.16
C GLY A 242 22.59 -19.31 -1.32
N ALA A 243 22.55 -18.53 -2.40
CA ALA A 243 21.43 -17.66 -2.71
C ALA A 243 20.17 -18.44 -3.06
N GLN A 244 20.30 -19.49 -3.89
CA GLN A 244 19.19 -20.38 -4.20
C GLN A 244 18.68 -21.13 -2.96
N ALA A 245 19.58 -21.69 -2.15
CA ALA A 245 19.19 -22.44 -0.95
C ALA A 245 18.45 -21.57 0.08
N MET A 246 18.80 -20.29 0.16
CA MET A 246 18.08 -19.34 1.01
C MET A 246 16.71 -19.00 0.44
N LEU A 247 16.60 -18.76 -0.87
CA LEU A 247 15.30 -18.55 -1.52
C LEU A 247 14.36 -19.74 -1.32
N ASP A 248 14.86 -20.96 -1.45
CA ASP A 248 14.06 -22.17 -1.26
C ASP A 248 13.48 -22.22 0.17
N GLN A 249 14.25 -21.81 1.18
CA GLN A 249 13.77 -21.73 2.57
C GLN A 249 12.70 -20.65 2.76
N ILE A 250 12.89 -19.47 2.15
CA ILE A 250 11.91 -18.38 2.20
C ILE A 250 10.61 -18.80 1.50
N ASN A 251 10.71 -19.36 0.30
CA ASN A 251 9.58 -19.85 -0.49
C ASN A 251 8.82 -20.95 0.23
N GLN A 252 9.54 -21.88 0.89
CA GLN A 252 8.93 -22.91 1.72
C GLN A 252 8.17 -22.32 2.91
N ALA A 253 8.74 -21.30 3.57
CA ALA A 253 8.11 -20.67 4.73
C ALA A 253 6.86 -19.86 4.33
N LEU A 254 6.91 -19.15 3.20
CA LEU A 254 5.87 -18.23 2.76
C LEU A 254 4.82 -18.85 1.83
N GLY A 255 5.09 -20.03 1.27
CA GLY A 255 4.24 -20.64 0.26
C GLY A 255 4.21 -19.87 -1.07
N THR A 256 5.22 -19.03 -1.34
CA THR A 256 5.34 -18.18 -2.54
C THR A 256 6.59 -18.53 -3.36
N SER A 257 6.73 -17.96 -4.56
CA SER A 257 7.88 -18.14 -5.45
C SER A 257 8.64 -16.83 -5.67
N TYR A 258 9.67 -16.58 -4.87
CA TYR A 258 10.64 -15.50 -5.06
C TYR A 258 11.84 -15.96 -5.89
N THR A 259 12.41 -15.05 -6.68
CA THR A 259 13.58 -15.28 -7.55
C THR A 259 14.62 -14.16 -7.37
N LEU A 260 15.90 -14.50 -7.52
CA LEU A 260 16.95 -13.50 -7.67
C LEU A 260 16.88 -12.97 -9.11
N ARG A 261 16.90 -11.65 -9.29
CA ARG A 261 17.15 -11.07 -10.62
C ARG A 261 18.60 -11.35 -11.01
N ASP A 262 18.82 -11.77 -12.25
CA ASP A 262 20.15 -12.01 -12.82
C ASP A 262 20.67 -10.67 -13.36
N ASP A 263 21.85 -10.21 -12.92
CA ASP A 263 22.46 -8.95 -13.37
C ASP A 263 23.05 -9.05 -14.80
N SER A 264 22.66 -10.06 -15.58
CA SER A 264 23.25 -10.33 -16.90
C SER A 264 22.70 -9.49 -18.05
N ASP A 265 21.73 -8.59 -17.82
CA ASP A 265 21.19 -7.69 -18.86
C ASP A 265 21.70 -6.25 -18.69
N SER A 266 23.02 -6.09 -18.64
CA SER A 266 23.69 -4.80 -18.86
C SER A 266 24.64 -4.93 -20.06
N ASP A 267 24.08 -4.77 -21.27
CA ASP A 267 24.83 -4.53 -22.51
C ASP A 267 24.68 -3.06 -22.94
#